data_AF-A0A7D9EQM9-F1
#
_entry.id   AF-A0A7D9EQM9-F1
#
_cell.length_a   1.000
_cell.length_b   1.000
_cell.length_c   1.000
_cell.angle_alpha   90.00
_cell.angle_beta   90.00
_cell.angle_gamma   90.00
#
_symmetry.space_group_name_H-M   'P 1'
#
loop_
_entity.id
_entity.type
_entity.pdbx_description
1 polymer ?
#
loop_
_entity_poly.entity_id
_entity_poly.type
_entity_poly.pdbx_seq_one_letter_code
_entity_poly.pdbx_strand_id
1 'polypeptide(L)' 'VLVGKSVKGDKQMRVLPKRNDPRNPELFYDSAVDDTENPSIFLTFDDHQCYPEYLITFKVVPQ' A
#
# COMPACT_ATOMS: atom_id res chain seq x y z
N VAL A 1 -2.00 -9.39 -0.91
CA VAL A 1 -1.34 -8.09 -1.20
C VAL A 1 0.05 -8.12 -0.60
N LEU A 2 1.08 -7.69 -1.34
CA LEU A 2 2.45 -7.56 -0.84
C LEU A 2 2.68 -6.13 -0.36
N VAL A 3 2.69 -5.91 0.96
CA VAL A 3 2.78 -4.55 1.55
C VAL A 3 4.21 -4.09 1.84
N GLY A 4 5.14 -5.00 2.11
CA GLY A 4 6.55 -4.69 2.35
C GLY A 4 6.77 -3.57 3.37
N LYS A 5 7.70 -2.65 3.09
CA LYS A 5 7.96 -1.46 3.89
C LYS A 5 7.10 -0.30 3.41
N SER A 6 6.35 0.27 4.35
CA SER A 6 5.40 1.34 4.08
C SER A 6 5.92 2.73 4.47
N VAL A 7 5.33 3.75 3.86
CA VAL A 7 5.49 5.17 4.20
C VAL A 7 4.12 5.85 4.32
N LYS A 8 4.02 6.97 5.04
CA LYS A 8 2.78 7.76 5.05
C LYS A 8 2.44 8.22 3.63
N GLY A 9 1.21 7.97 3.18
CA GLY A 9 0.72 8.41 1.88
C GLY A 9 0.53 9.93 1.82
N ASP A 10 0.66 10.48 0.61
CA ASP A 10 0.41 11.88 0.31
C ASP A 10 -0.45 12.01 -0.97
N LYS A 11 -1.35 13.00 -1.01
CA LYS A 11 -2.30 13.17 -2.12
C LYS A 11 -1.64 13.52 -3.46
N GLN A 12 -0.43 14.07 -3.45
CA GLN A 12 0.34 14.43 -4.65
C GLN A 12 1.28 13.31 -5.10
N MET A 13 1.36 12.21 -4.34
CA MET A 13 2.25 11.09 -4.61
C MET A 13 1.81 10.33 -5.88
N ARG A 14 2.68 10.30 -6.89
CA ARG A 14 2.50 9.52 -8.13
C ARG A 14 3.28 8.21 -8.14
N VAL A 15 4.33 8.15 -7.34
CA VAL A 15 5.28 7.05 -7.18
C VAL A 15 5.75 7.06 -5.73
N LEU A 16 6.06 5.89 -5.20
CA LEU A 16 6.60 5.77 -3.85
C LEU A 16 7.93 6.54 -3.73
N PRO A 17 8.22 7.15 -2.57
CA PRO A 17 9.50 7.82 -2.37
C PRO A 17 10.63 6.80 -2.21
N LYS A 18 11.86 7.27 -2.42
CA LYS A 18 13.08 6.53 -2.08
C LYS A 18 13.22 6.42 -0.56
N ARG A 19 13.74 5.29 -0.10
CA ARG A 19 14.16 5.08 1.28
C ARG A 19 15.47 5.82 1.51
N ASN A 20 15.63 6.39 2.70
CA ASN A 20 16.86 7.04 3.09
C ASN A 20 17.93 5.98 3.46
N ASP A 21 18.52 5.33 2.45
CA ASP A 21 19.62 4.38 2.60
C ASP A 21 20.83 4.82 1.75
N PRO A 22 21.90 5.34 2.36
CA PRO A 22 23.09 5.79 1.63
C PRO A 22 23.80 4.70 0.83
N ARG A 23 23.62 3.42 1.18
CA ARG A 23 24.24 2.28 0.48
C ARG A 23 23.41 1.81 -0.71
N ASN A 24 22.13 2.18 -0.78
CA ASN A 24 21.25 1.87 -1.88
C ASN A 24 20.28 3.04 -2.18
N PRO A 25 20.75 4.07 -2.89
CA PRO A 25 19.95 5.25 -3.22
C PRO A 25 18.76 4.98 -4.15
N GLU A 26 18.71 3.81 -4.80
CA GLU A 26 17.60 3.41 -5.67
C GLU A 26 16.58 2.52 -4.95
N LEU A 27 16.71 2.35 -3.63
CA LEU A 27 15.77 1.56 -2.86
C LEU A 27 14.50 2.37 -2.58
N PHE A 28 13.37 1.92 -3.10
CA PHE A 28 12.06 2.54 -2.85
C PHE A 28 11.33 1.87 -1.67
N TYR A 29 10.31 2.54 -1.15
CA TYR A 29 9.30 1.88 -0.33
C TYR A 29 8.45 0.93 -1.20
N ASP A 30 7.77 -0.02 -0.56
CA ASP A 30 6.95 -1.03 -1.25
C ASP A 30 5.47 -0.65 -1.27
N SER A 31 5.00 0.13 -0.29
CA SER A 31 3.61 0.62 -0.20
C SER A 31 3.50 1.95 0.53
N ALA A 32 2.31 2.56 0.48
CA ALA A 32 1.94 3.70 1.31
C ALA A 32 0.75 3.36 2.22
N VAL A 33 0.66 4.04 3.37
CA VAL A 33 -0.40 3.83 4.38
C VAL A 33 -1.07 5.13 4.79
N ASP A 34 -2.32 5.02 5.26
CA ASP A 34 -3.07 6.13 5.84
C ASP A 34 -2.49 6.60 7.17
N ASP A 35 -1.94 5.71 7.99
CA ASP A 35 -1.26 6.00 9.26
C ASP A 35 -0.07 5.06 9.50
N THR A 36 1.05 5.60 9.99
CA THR A 36 2.29 4.82 10.18
C THR A 36 2.35 4.09 11.50
N GLU A 37 1.59 4.51 12.51
CA GLU A 37 1.53 3.84 13.82
C GLU A 37 0.44 2.77 13.83
N ASN A 38 -0.72 3.06 13.22
CA ASN A 38 -1.85 2.14 13.16
C ASN A 38 -2.54 2.16 11.78
N PRO A 39 -1.94 1.52 10.76
CA PRO A 39 -2.45 1.54 9.40
C PRO A 39 -3.79 0.80 9.25
N SER A 40 -4.71 1.38 8.50
CA SER A 40 -5.99 0.77 8.12
C SER A 40 -6.22 0.68 6.61
N ILE A 41 -5.47 1.47 5.83
CA ILE A 41 -5.53 1.52 4.37
C ILE A 41 -4.11 1.36 3.81
N PHE A 42 -3.95 0.50 2.80
CA PHE A 42 -2.68 0.25 2.12
C PHE A 42 -2.81 0.56 0.63
N LEU A 43 -1.84 1.30 0.09
CA LEU A 43 -1.75 1.66 -1.32
C LEU A 43 -0.51 1.01 -1.93
N THR A 44 -0.72 0.20 -2.97
CA THR A 44 0.32 -0.40 -3.82
C THR A 44 0.34 0.29 -5.18
N PHE A 45 1.52 0.41 -5.78
CA PHE A 45 1.74 1.18 -7.02
C PHE A 45 2.04 0.30 -8.24
N ASP A 46 2.04 -1.03 -8.07
CA ASP A 46 2.31 -2.00 -9.12
C ASP A 46 1.21 -3.07 -9.18
N ASP A 47 0.80 -3.41 -10.39
CA ASP A 47 -0.35 -4.28 -10.69
C ASP A 47 -0.17 -5.71 -10.16
N HIS A 48 1.07 -6.21 -10.08
CA HIS A 48 1.32 -7.58 -9.63
C HIS A 48 1.43 -7.72 -8.10
N GLN A 49 1.35 -6.62 -7.35
CA GLN A 49 1.44 -6.65 -5.88
C GLN A 49 0.13 -7.09 -5.20
N CYS A 50 -0.93 -7.34 -5.96
CA CYS A 50 -2.20 -7.82 -5.46
C CYS A 50 -2.63 -9.12 -6.17
N TYR A 51 -2.89 -10.17 -5.39
CA TYR A 51 -3.50 -11.41 -5.86
C TYR A 51 -4.90 -11.54 -5.26
N PRO A 52 -5.98 -11.52 -6.07
CA PRO A 52 -7.35 -11.70 -5.58
C PRO A 52 -7.61 -13.18 -5.26
N GLU A 53 -7.61 -13.55 -3.98
CA GLU A 53 -7.82 -14.94 -3.56
C GLU A 53 -9.30 -15.35 -3.52
N TYR A 54 -10.18 -14.43 -3.09
CA TYR A 54 -11.61 -14.68 -2.96
C TYR A 54 -12.43 -13.55 -3.58
N LEU A 55 -13.59 -13.92 -4.11
CA LEU A 55 -14.63 -12.99 -4.55
C LEU A 55 -15.88 -13.19 -3.68
N ILE A 56 -16.03 -12.35 -2.66
CA ILE A 56 -17.15 -12.44 -1.72
C ILE A 56 -18.34 -11.65 -2.28
N THR A 57 -19.52 -12.28 -2.32
CA THR A 57 -20.79 -11.63 -2.68
C THR A 57 -21.68 -11.53 -1.45
N PHE A 58 -22.15 -10.32 -1.13
CA PHE A 58 -23.04 -10.07 0.00
C PHE A 58 -24.20 -9.16 -0.43
N LYS A 59 -25.30 -9.21 0.32
CA LYS A 59 -26.47 -8.34 0.13
C LYS A 59 -26.93 -7.80 1.48
N VAL A 60 -27.35 -6.54 1.52
CA VAL A 60 -28.07 -6.00 2.67
C VAL A 60 -29.44 -6.68 2.71
N VAL A 61 -29.78 -7.29 3.84
CA VAL A 61 -31.12 -7.81 4.09
C VAL A 61 -31.88 -6.73 4.88
N PRO A 62 -32.98 -6.18 4.35
CA PRO A 62 -33.82 -5.26 5.10
C PRO A 62 -34.32 -5.94 6.40
N GLN A 63 -34.33 -5.19 7.50
CA GLN A 63 -34.88 -5.63 8.79
C GLN A 63 -36.41 -5.56 8.80
#